data_AF-A0A2W4Y3Y5-F1
#
_entry.id   AF-A0A2W4Y3Y5-F1
#
_cell.length_a   1.000
_cell.length_b   1.000
_cell.length_c   1.000
_cell.angle_alpha   90.00
_cell.angle_beta   90.00
_cell.angle_gamma   90.00
#
_symmetry.space_group_name_H-M   'P 1'
#
loop_
_entity.id
_entity.type
_entity.pdbx_description
1 polymer ?
#
loop_
_entity_poly.entity_id
_entity_poly.type
_entity_poly.pdbx_seq_one_letter_code
_entity_poly.pdbx_strand_id
1 'polypeptide(L)'
;MNKLDRKLITTLGLGWLGFGIVGSAIAFALPPTQITILIDRSFCPQDKWLAIASAYNDLYQQHQNRDLQIKEVITFSDIGQEVLSTIPSPDTVRSLNTYGRFNQERQKQLQASYSQPKLLSCQSP
;
A
#
# COMPACT_ATOMS: atom_id res chain seq x y z
N MET A 1 -0.12 30.53 49.28
CA MET A 1 0.10 29.34 48.42
C MET A 1 0.43 29.78 46.99
N ASN A 2 1.50 30.55 46.71
CA ASN A 2 1.51 31.35 45.46
C ASN A 2 2.80 31.38 44.61
N LYS A 3 3.83 30.56 44.88
CA LYS A 3 5.05 30.56 44.04
C LYS A 3 5.61 29.19 43.68
N LEU A 4 5.51 28.20 44.58
CA LEU A 4 5.97 26.83 44.29
C LEU A 4 5.06 26.12 43.28
N ASP A 5 3.73 26.18 43.46
CA ASP A 5 2.76 25.60 42.52
C ASP A 5 2.91 26.15 41.11
N ARG A 6 3.13 27.46 40.98
CA ARG A 6 3.24 28.12 39.67
C ARG A 6 4.46 27.62 38.90
N LYS A 7 5.63 27.48 39.56
CA LYS A 7 6.85 26.94 38.94
C LYS A 7 6.72 25.46 38.59
N LEU A 8 6.06 24.67 39.44
CA LEU A 8 5.85 23.24 39.17
C LEU A 8 4.97 23.06 37.92
N ILE A 9 3.88 23.83 37.83
CA ILE A 9 2.98 23.82 36.68
C ILE A 9 3.66 24.31 35.40
N THR A 10 4.51 25.36 35.44
CA THR A 10 5.26 25.76 34.24
C THR A 10 6.24 24.70 33.79
N THR A 11 6.92 24.03 34.71
CA THR A 11 7.93 23.02 34.37
C THR A 11 7.26 21.75 33.83
N LEU A 12 6.13 21.34 34.41
CA LEU A 12 5.29 20.25 33.87
C LEU A 12 4.73 20.61 32.49
N GLY A 13 4.23 21.84 32.33
CA GLY A 13 3.68 22.32 31.07
C GLY A 13 4.72 22.39 29.95
N LEU A 14 5.93 22.85 30.25
CA LEU A 14 7.08 22.86 29.33
C LEU A 14 7.56 21.44 28.99
N GLY A 15 7.54 20.52 29.96
CA GLY A 15 7.84 19.11 29.71
C GLY A 15 6.84 18.46 28.75
N TRP A 16 5.55 18.69 28.95
CA TRP A 16 4.49 18.23 28.04
C TRP A 16 4.54 18.88 26.66
N LEU A 17 4.87 20.17 26.59
CA LEU A 17 5.06 20.88 25.32
C LEU A 17 6.25 20.31 24.53
N GLY A 18 7.38 20.08 25.20
CA GLY A 18 8.54 19.44 24.57
C GLY A 18 8.22 18.04 24.07
N PHE A 19 7.51 17.24 24.87
CA PHE A 19 7.10 15.89 24.47
C PHE A 19 6.10 15.89 23.30
N GLY A 20 5.15 16.82 23.29
CA GLY A 20 4.19 17.00 22.20
C GLY A 20 4.84 17.43 20.89
N ILE A 21 5.84 18.31 20.94
CA ILE A 21 6.59 18.77 19.75
C ILE A 21 7.41 17.62 19.16
N VAL A 22 8.14 16.87 20.00
CA VAL A 22 8.97 15.75 19.53
C VAL A 22 8.09 14.61 19.00
N GLY A 23 7.00 14.25 19.69
CA GLY A 23 6.05 13.24 19.22
C GLY A 23 5.39 13.61 17.89
N SER A 24 5.03 14.89 17.70
CA SER A 24 4.49 15.38 16.44
C SER A 24 5.52 15.35 15.31
N ALA A 25 6.77 15.75 15.58
CA ALA A 25 7.83 15.73 14.59
C ALA A 25 8.10 14.32 14.02
N ILE A 26 8.04 13.28 14.88
CA ILE A 26 8.22 11.89 14.46
C ILE A 26 7.07 11.42 13.56
N ALA A 27 5.83 11.79 13.90
CA ALA A 27 4.64 11.44 13.10
C ALA A 27 4.64 12.08 11.71
N PHE A 28 5.20 13.29 11.57
CA PHE A 28 5.31 13.97 10.27
C PHE A 28 6.54 13.54 9.45
N ALA A 29 7.61 13.06 10.10
CA ALA A 29 8.84 12.69 9.41
C ALA A 29 8.78 11.34 8.66
N LEU A 30 7.84 10.46 9.00
CA LEU A 30 7.74 9.10 8.44
C LEU A 30 6.37 8.88 7.79
N PRO A 31 6.13 9.44 6.58
CA PRO A 31 4.92 9.13 5.83
C PRO A 31 4.86 7.63 5.50
N PRO A 32 3.66 7.03 5.42
CA PRO A 32 3.51 5.61 5.08
C PRO A 32 4.06 5.32 3.69
N THR A 33 4.65 4.14 3.54
CA THR A 33 5.27 3.68 2.29
C THR A 33 4.22 3.61 1.18
N GLN A 34 4.39 4.42 0.12
CA GLN A 34 3.48 4.45 -1.02
C GLN A 34 3.88 3.42 -2.07
N ILE A 35 3.00 2.46 -2.35
CA ILE A 35 3.25 1.37 -3.30
C ILE A 35 2.28 1.42 -4.49
N THR A 36 2.74 0.92 -5.63
CA THR A 36 1.91 0.69 -6.82
C THR A 36 1.69 -0.80 -6.98
N ILE A 37 0.45 -1.28 -7.00
CA ILE A 37 0.18 -2.71 -7.19
C ILE A 37 0.05 -3.01 -8.67
N LEU A 38 0.85 -3.95 -9.16
CA LEU A 38 0.79 -4.45 -10.53
C LEU A 38 0.18 -5.86 -10.48
N ILE A 39 -1.03 -6.03 -11.00
CA ILE A 39 -1.74 -7.30 -11.05
C ILE A 39 -1.68 -7.85 -12.47
N ASP A 40 -0.98 -8.96 -12.62
CA ASP A 40 -0.96 -9.71 -13.87
C ASP A 40 -2.24 -10.54 -14.00
N ARG A 41 -3.03 -10.21 -15.04
CA ARG A 41 -4.30 -10.87 -15.39
C ARG A 41 -4.14 -11.89 -16.50
N SER A 42 -2.91 -12.26 -16.87
CA SER A 42 -2.64 -13.41 -17.74
C SER A 42 -3.43 -14.63 -17.32
N PHE A 43 -3.76 -15.52 -18.26
CA PHE A 43 -4.47 -16.76 -17.94
C PHE A 43 -3.84 -17.47 -16.73
N CYS A 44 -4.67 -17.70 -15.71
CA CYS A 44 -4.25 -18.25 -14.44
C CYS A 44 -5.28 -19.25 -13.90
N PRO A 45 -4.83 -20.44 -13.45
CA PRO A 45 -5.68 -21.39 -12.74
C PRO A 45 -6.36 -20.78 -11.51
N GLN A 46 -7.59 -21.22 -11.21
CA GLN A 46 -8.43 -20.62 -10.16
C GLN A 46 -7.78 -20.68 -8.77
N ASP A 47 -7.10 -21.77 -8.44
CA ASP A 47 -6.36 -21.96 -7.20
C ASP A 47 -5.24 -20.91 -7.03
N LYS A 48 -4.45 -20.69 -8.09
CA LYS A 48 -3.40 -19.67 -8.10
C LYS A 48 -3.96 -18.25 -8.07
N TRP A 49 -5.08 -18.02 -8.75
CA TRP A 49 -5.74 -16.73 -8.73
C TRP A 49 -6.28 -16.37 -7.34
N LEU A 50 -6.83 -17.35 -6.61
CA LEU A 50 -7.26 -17.15 -5.23
C LEU A 50 -6.09 -16.77 -4.32
N ALA A 51 -4.90 -17.33 -4.52
CA ALA A 51 -3.71 -16.94 -3.79
C ALA A 51 -3.30 -15.49 -4.08
N ILE A 52 -3.39 -15.04 -5.33
CA ILE A 52 -3.18 -13.62 -5.70
C ILE A 52 -4.20 -12.71 -5.04
N ALA A 53 -5.49 -13.08 -5.11
CA ALA A 53 -6.55 -12.30 -4.48
C ALA A 53 -6.36 -12.23 -2.95
N SER A 54 -5.84 -13.28 -2.32
CA SER A 54 -5.46 -13.28 -0.90
C SER A 54 -4.28 -12.34 -0.62
N ALA A 55 -3.21 -12.41 -1.41
CA ALA A 55 -2.06 -11.52 -1.26
C ALA A 55 -2.46 -10.05 -1.46
N TYR A 56 -3.36 -9.78 -2.40
CA TYR A 56 -3.96 -8.46 -2.58
C TYR A 56 -4.77 -8.03 -1.35
N ASN A 57 -5.59 -8.93 -0.79
CA ASN A 57 -6.35 -8.65 0.42
C ASN A 57 -5.45 -8.26 1.59
N ASP A 58 -4.31 -8.93 1.77
CA ASP A 58 -3.37 -8.60 2.84
C ASP A 58 -2.78 -7.20 2.67
N LEU A 59 -2.41 -6.82 1.44
CA LEU A 59 -1.96 -5.46 1.12
C LEU A 59 -3.08 -4.43 1.33
N TYR A 60 -4.31 -4.78 0.97
CA TYR A 60 -5.48 -3.92 1.17
C TYR A 60 -5.76 -3.69 2.67
N GLN A 61 -5.61 -4.71 3.51
CA GLN A 61 -5.72 -4.57 4.97
C GLN A 61 -4.61 -3.69 5.54
N GLN A 62 -3.36 -3.85 5.09
CA GLN A 62 -2.24 -2.98 5.47
C GLN A 62 -2.49 -1.52 5.05
N HIS A 63 -3.14 -1.31 3.90
CA HIS A 63 -3.58 0.01 3.47
C HIS A 63 -4.65 0.61 4.40
N GLN A 64 -5.64 -0.18 4.80
CA GLN A 64 -6.68 0.25 5.76
C GLN A 64 -6.07 0.60 7.13
N ASN A 65 -5.10 -0.19 7.58
CA ASN A 65 -4.39 0.01 8.85
C ASN A 65 -3.35 1.14 8.82
N ARG A 66 -3.12 1.77 7.65
CA ARG A 66 -2.11 2.81 7.41
C ARG A 66 -0.65 2.36 7.56
N ASP A 67 -0.40 1.05 7.53
CA ASP A 67 0.96 0.50 7.52
C ASP A 67 1.65 0.76 6.17
N LEU A 68 0.87 0.79 5.09
CA LEU A 68 1.29 1.20 3.75
C LEU A 68 0.19 2.04 3.10
N GLN A 69 0.51 2.66 1.97
CA GLN A 69 -0.46 3.37 1.15
C GLN A 69 -0.45 2.80 -0.26
N ILE A 70 -1.58 2.24 -0.71
CA ILE A 70 -1.73 1.84 -2.12
C ILE A 70 -2.04 3.11 -2.90
N LYS A 71 -1.13 3.52 -3.78
CA LYS A 71 -1.30 4.71 -4.62
C LYS A 71 -2.23 4.41 -5.79
N GLU A 72 -1.95 3.32 -6.50
CA GLU A 72 -2.71 2.91 -7.67
C GLU A 72 -2.61 1.39 -7.85
N VAL A 73 -3.62 0.83 -8.53
CA VAL A 73 -3.67 -0.57 -8.90
C VAL A 73 -3.77 -0.66 -10.40
N ILE A 74 -2.84 -1.38 -11.00
CA ILE A 74 -2.71 -1.51 -12.44
C ILE A 74 -2.87 -2.96 -12.78
N THR A 75 -3.85 -3.26 -13.61
CA THR A 75 -4.03 -4.61 -14.13
C THR A 75 -3.47 -4.69 -15.54
N PHE A 76 -2.79 -5.78 -15.87
CA PHE A 76 -2.15 -5.91 -17.18
C PHE A 76 -2.12 -7.35 -17.68
N SER A 77 -2.00 -7.51 -18.99
CA SER A 77 -1.82 -8.77 -19.72
C SER A 77 -1.09 -8.47 -21.03
N ASP A 78 -0.84 -9.48 -21.87
CA ASP A 78 -0.36 -9.27 -23.24
C ASP A 78 -1.33 -8.41 -24.07
N ILE A 79 -2.64 -8.56 -23.87
CA ILE A 79 -3.65 -7.86 -24.67
C ILE A 79 -3.96 -6.44 -24.21
N GLY A 80 -3.49 -6.01 -23.04
CA GLY A 80 -3.76 -4.65 -22.57
C GLY A 80 -3.31 -4.36 -21.15
N GLN A 81 -3.44 -3.09 -20.77
CA GLN A 81 -3.21 -2.57 -19.42
C GLN A 81 -4.35 -1.63 -19.06
N GLU A 82 -4.76 -1.67 -17.81
CA GLU A 82 -5.80 -0.83 -17.25
C GLU A 82 -5.32 -0.28 -15.91
N VAL A 83 -5.26 1.05 -15.80
CA VAL A 83 -4.99 1.75 -14.54
C VAL A 83 -6.33 1.99 -13.86
N LEU A 84 -6.52 1.40 -12.70
CA LEU A 84 -7.77 1.54 -11.95
C LEU A 84 -7.75 2.87 -11.20
N SER A 85 -8.71 3.74 -11.52
CA SER A 85 -8.86 5.07 -10.92
C SER A 85 -9.20 5.03 -9.43
N THR A 86 -9.77 3.91 -8.97
CA THR A 86 -10.08 3.65 -7.56
C THR A 86 -9.42 2.34 -7.16
N ILE A 87 -8.91 2.27 -5.94
CA ILE A 87 -8.36 1.03 -5.38
C ILE A 87 -9.51 0.01 -5.26
N PRO A 88 -9.48 -1.09 -6.05
CA PRO A 88 -10.57 -2.05 -6.06
C PRO A 88 -10.72 -2.75 -4.71
N SER A 89 -11.92 -3.21 -4.38
CA SER A 89 -12.08 -4.08 -3.21
C SER A 89 -11.45 -5.46 -3.46
N PRO A 90 -11.04 -6.19 -2.42
CA PRO A 90 -10.53 -7.55 -2.57
C PRO A 90 -11.50 -8.50 -3.30
N ASP A 91 -12.81 -8.34 -3.11
CA ASP A 91 -13.82 -9.15 -3.81
C ASP A 91 -13.91 -8.80 -5.30
N THR A 92 -13.66 -7.54 -5.66
CA THR A 92 -13.55 -7.13 -7.07
C THR A 92 -12.36 -7.83 -7.71
N VAL A 93 -11.19 -7.82 -7.06
CA VAL A 93 -9.99 -8.51 -7.58
C VAL A 93 -10.24 -10.02 -7.71
N ARG A 94 -10.89 -10.65 -6.72
CA ARG A 94 -11.20 -12.09 -6.74
C ARG A 94 -12.11 -12.47 -7.92
N SER A 95 -13.00 -11.58 -8.33
CA SER A 95 -13.96 -11.81 -9.44
C SER A 95 -13.44 -11.37 -10.81
N LEU A 96 -12.23 -10.80 -10.91
CA LEU A 96 -11.65 -10.46 -12.20
C LEU A 96 -11.40 -11.72 -13.04
N ASN A 97 -11.78 -11.62 -14.32
CA ASN A 97 -11.42 -12.63 -15.29
C ASN A 97 -9.92 -12.53 -15.63
N THR A 98 -9.28 -13.70 -15.70
CA THR A 98 -7.90 -13.88 -16.16
C THR A 98 -7.91 -14.39 -17.59
N TYR A 99 -7.14 -13.76 -18.47
CA TYR A 99 -7.12 -14.04 -19.90
C TYR A 99 -5.80 -13.59 -20.53
N GLY A 100 -5.56 -14.02 -21.75
CA GLY A 100 -4.32 -13.70 -22.45
C GLY A 100 -3.13 -14.53 -21.97
N ARG A 101 -1.93 -14.10 -22.37
CA ARG A 101 -0.67 -14.79 -22.13
C ARG A 101 0.27 -13.95 -21.28
N PHE A 102 1.10 -14.66 -20.53
CA PHE A 102 2.19 -14.03 -19.79
C PHE A 102 3.14 -13.29 -20.72
N ASN A 103 3.48 -12.06 -20.37
CA ASN A 103 4.46 -11.26 -21.07
C ASN A 103 5.50 -10.70 -20.09
N GLN A 104 6.65 -11.37 -20.04
CA GLN A 104 7.74 -11.01 -19.12
C GLN A 104 8.35 -9.64 -19.44
N GLU A 105 8.46 -9.27 -20.72
CA GLU A 105 9.01 -7.96 -21.12
C GLU A 105 8.11 -6.83 -20.62
N ARG A 106 6.79 -6.98 -20.81
CA ARG A 106 5.81 -6.02 -20.32
C ARG A 106 5.80 -5.92 -18.81
N GLN A 107 5.90 -7.04 -18.10
CA GLN A 107 6.03 -7.04 -16.64
C GLN A 107 7.25 -6.23 -16.19
N LYS A 108 8.44 -6.50 -16.78
CA LYS A 108 9.67 -5.78 -16.45
C LYS A 108 9.55 -4.29 -16.76
N GLN A 109 8.94 -3.94 -17.88
CA GLN A 109 8.70 -2.56 -18.27
C GLN A 109 7.81 -1.84 -17.23
N LEU A 110 6.73 -2.47 -16.79
CA LEU A 110 5.85 -1.90 -15.76
C LEU A 110 6.56 -1.78 -14.42
N GLN A 111 7.30 -2.80 -13.99
CA GLN A 111 8.11 -2.71 -12.77
C GLN A 111 9.15 -1.57 -12.83
N ALA A 112 9.72 -1.29 -14.00
CA ALA A 112 10.63 -0.15 -14.16
C ALA A 112 9.91 1.21 -14.22
N SER A 113 8.64 1.23 -14.65
CA SER A 113 7.88 2.47 -14.90
C SER A 113 7.22 3.05 -13.64
N TYR A 114 7.01 2.25 -12.60
CA TYR A 114 6.32 2.67 -11.37
C TYR A 114 7.24 2.67 -10.15
N SER A 115 7.02 3.60 -9.24
CA SER A 115 7.76 3.68 -7.97
C SER A 115 7.25 2.62 -7.00
N GLN A 116 8.17 1.83 -6.44
CA GLN A 116 7.88 0.75 -5.48
C GLN A 116 6.77 -0.20 -5.95
N PRO A 117 6.96 -0.85 -7.12
CA PRO A 117 5.95 -1.74 -7.68
C PRO A 117 5.87 -3.02 -6.87
N LYS A 118 4.65 -3.36 -6.42
CA LYS A 118 4.34 -4.67 -5.86
C LYS A 118 3.68 -5.51 -6.93
N LEU A 119 4.42 -6.46 -7.48
CA LEU A 119 3.92 -7.39 -8.47
C LEU A 119 3.13 -8.52 -7.81
N LEU A 120 1.94 -8.78 -8.34
CA LEU A 120 1.14 -9.97 -8.08
C LEU A 120 0.92 -10.69 -9.42
N SER A 121 1.58 -11.83 -9.62
CA SER A 121 1.47 -12.63 -10.85
C SER A 121 1.43 -14.12 -10.55
N CYS A 122 0.70 -14.87 -11.39
CA CYS A 122 0.53 -16.31 -11.24
C CYS A 122 1.73 -17.12 -11.75
N GLN A 123 2.57 -16.49 -12.57
CA GLN A 123 3.76 -17.10 -13.15
C GLN A 123 5.05 -16.66 -12.46
N SER A 124 4.98 -15.78 -11.46
CA SER A 124 6.13 -15.52 -10.59
C SER A 124 6.36 -16.74 -9.68
N PRO A 125 7.59 -17.26 -9.58
CA PRO A 125 7.95 -18.20 -8.53
C PRO A 125 7.85 -17.56 -7.15
#